data_AF-A0A958SHV1-F1
#
_entry.id   AF-A0A958SHV1-F1
#
_cell.length_a   1.000
_cell.length_b   1.000
_cell.length_c   1.000
_cell.angle_alpha   90.00
_cell.angle_beta   90.00
_cell.angle_gamma   90.00
#
_symmetry.space_group_name_H-M   'P 1'
#
loop_
_entity.id
_entity.type
_entity.pdbx_description
1 polymer ?
#
loop_
_entity_poly.entity_id
_entity_poly.type
_entity_poly.pdbx_seq_one_letter_code
_entity_poly.pdbx_strand_id
1 'polypeptide(L)'
;MGTKTPLEILVIGAGPAGLSVAAEAAYHGFKSILVLEKGTDHNQTVRQYYPEEKRVDAEYKGQEAVCAGVFCFRDTTKQGFLEHIDRLMRSYEFSVAYGVNVDSIKKRSDGLFSVTATNGTEYEAQHVVIGVGRMGKPNRPDFFSQIPASVRKEVRFDIQNLNPEGKRILVVGGGNTAVEFALSLAPKAEVSLSYRKNEFTRLNPMNKQILEEDEKQGLMKVLRGTNVTAISEKNGKPLAIFAEREEMEFDHIVFAIGGSSPAAFLQNAGIELDERKNPKLNEWLETSVGNLFVAGELSVPQGKGSIIVSFNSGETVVEGIMRKLGRERKPEIVSFVPLP
;
A
#
# COMPACT_ATOMS: atom_id res chain seq x y z
N MET A 1 25.66 24.25 14.42
CA MET A 1 24.64 23.26 14.04
C MET A 1 25.19 21.90 14.41
N GLY A 2 24.64 21.22 15.42
CA GLY A 2 25.14 19.92 15.86
C GLY A 2 24.98 18.91 14.73
N THR A 3 26.07 18.27 14.33
CA THR A 3 26.06 17.19 13.34
C THR A 3 25.19 16.07 13.86
N LYS A 4 23.98 15.89 13.31
CA LYS A 4 23.15 14.73 13.60
C LYS A 4 23.90 13.49 13.11
N THR A 5 24.11 12.52 13.98
CA THR A 5 24.65 11.22 13.60
C THR A 5 23.75 10.60 12.53
N PRO A 6 24.29 10.12 11.39
CA PRO A 6 23.48 9.48 10.36
C PRO A 6 22.84 8.20 10.91
N LEU A 7 21.64 7.90 10.42
CA LEU A 7 20.92 6.69 10.79
C LEU A 7 21.70 5.45 10.30
N GLU A 8 21.64 4.36 11.06
CA GLU A 8 22.16 3.07 10.56
C GLU A 8 21.22 2.55 9.46
N ILE A 9 19.91 2.58 9.72
CA ILE A 9 18.88 2.09 8.79
C ILE A 9 17.73 3.08 8.75
N LEU A 10 17.40 3.55 7.54
CA LEU A 10 16.21 4.36 7.26
C LEU A 10 15.25 3.58 6.36
N VAL A 11 14.03 3.38 6.83
CA VAL A 11 13.00 2.63 6.11
C VAL A 11 11.93 3.59 5.60
N ILE A 12 11.49 3.41 4.36
CA ILE A 12 10.47 4.24 3.72
C ILE A 12 9.20 3.40 3.51
N GLY A 13 8.17 3.70 4.31
CA GLY A 13 6.88 3.01 4.37
C GLY A 13 6.74 2.17 5.64
N ALA A 14 5.70 2.42 6.43
CA ALA A 14 5.32 1.65 7.63
C ALA A 14 4.24 0.61 7.33
N GLY A 15 4.32 -0.04 6.16
CA GLY A 15 3.55 -1.25 5.86
C GLY A 15 4.17 -2.51 6.50
N PRO A 16 3.62 -3.70 6.21
CA PRO A 16 4.12 -4.96 6.78
C PRO A 16 5.63 -5.15 6.59
N ALA A 17 6.12 -4.88 5.38
CA ALA A 17 7.54 -5.04 5.05
C ALA A 17 8.44 -4.07 5.82
N GLY A 18 8.12 -2.77 5.81
CA GLY A 18 8.99 -1.78 6.43
C GLY A 18 9.05 -1.91 7.96
N LEU A 19 7.92 -2.26 8.60
CA LEU A 19 7.92 -2.56 10.03
C LEU A 19 8.71 -3.83 10.36
N SER A 20 8.60 -4.87 9.52
CA SER A 20 9.42 -6.09 9.67
C SER A 20 10.91 -5.76 9.59
N VAL A 21 11.36 -5.02 8.58
CA VAL A 21 12.76 -4.56 8.45
C VAL A 21 13.24 -3.84 9.70
N ALA A 22 12.44 -2.90 10.23
CA ALA A 22 12.81 -2.13 11.41
C ALA A 22 12.91 -3.00 12.67
N ALA A 23 11.98 -3.94 12.84
CA ALA A 23 12.00 -4.90 13.94
C ALA A 23 13.18 -5.88 13.86
N GLU A 24 13.45 -6.43 12.68
CA GLU A 24 14.60 -7.30 12.43
C GLU A 24 15.91 -6.60 12.72
N ALA A 25 16.04 -5.35 12.25
CA ALA A 25 17.20 -4.53 12.54
C ALA A 25 17.38 -4.32 14.06
N ALA A 26 16.31 -3.94 14.76
CA ALA A 26 16.36 -3.75 16.21
C ALA A 26 16.73 -5.06 16.93
N TYR A 27 16.14 -6.19 16.52
CA TYR A 27 16.45 -7.51 17.04
C TYR A 27 17.94 -7.85 16.89
N HIS A 28 18.53 -7.56 15.73
CA HIS A 28 19.95 -7.76 15.43
C HIS A 28 20.88 -6.68 15.99
N GLY A 29 20.36 -5.74 16.78
CA GLY A 29 21.17 -4.82 17.58
C GLY A 29 21.55 -3.52 16.88
N PHE A 30 20.96 -3.20 15.72
CA PHE A 30 20.99 -1.82 15.21
C PHE A 30 20.23 -0.91 16.19
N LYS A 31 20.75 0.29 16.42
CA LYS A 31 20.24 1.23 17.44
C LYS A 31 19.66 2.50 16.83
N SER A 32 20.11 2.90 15.65
CA SER A 32 19.63 4.12 14.98
C SER A 32 18.74 3.78 13.78
N ILE A 33 17.48 3.43 14.07
CA ILE A 33 16.49 2.98 13.09
C ILE A 33 15.30 3.94 13.05
N LEU A 34 14.96 4.43 11.86
CA LEU A 34 13.78 5.28 11.65
C LEU A 34 12.95 4.76 10.46
N VAL A 35 11.64 4.70 10.65
CA VAL A 35 10.67 4.45 9.58
C VAL A 35 9.95 5.74 9.23
N LEU A 36 9.88 6.11 7.96
CA LEU A 36 9.10 7.24 7.46
C LEU A 36 7.80 6.75 6.83
N GLU A 37 6.66 7.28 7.25
CA GLU A 37 5.35 6.93 6.73
C GLU A 37 4.59 8.18 6.29
N LYS A 38 4.03 8.16 5.07
CA LYS A 38 3.25 9.27 4.52
C LYS A 38 1.87 9.39 5.19
N GLY A 39 1.31 8.27 5.63
CA GLY A 39 0.06 8.18 6.35
C GLY A 39 0.16 8.72 7.77
N THR A 40 -0.99 8.83 8.42
CA THR A 40 -1.09 9.25 9.82
C THR A 40 -0.89 8.09 10.80
N ASP A 41 -0.81 6.86 10.28
CA ASP A 41 -0.68 5.62 11.04
C ASP A 41 0.02 4.57 10.16
N HIS A 42 0.44 3.45 10.75
CA HIS A 42 1.06 2.33 10.05
C HIS A 42 0.04 1.51 9.27
N ASN A 43 0.51 0.64 8.37
CA ASN A 43 -0.32 -0.27 7.58
C ASN A 43 -1.51 0.43 6.89
N GLN A 44 -1.27 1.64 6.37
CA GLN A 44 -2.29 2.52 5.81
C GLN A 44 -3.20 1.80 4.80
N THR A 45 -2.65 0.95 3.93
CA THR A 45 -3.44 0.16 2.97
C THR A 45 -4.44 -0.78 3.66
N VAL A 46 -4.04 -1.48 4.71
CA VAL A 46 -4.93 -2.35 5.47
C VAL A 46 -5.99 -1.51 6.18
N ARG A 47 -5.58 -0.43 6.86
CA ARG A 47 -6.50 0.48 7.54
C ARG A 47 -7.54 1.09 6.58
N GLN A 48 -7.11 1.45 5.36
CA GLN A 48 -7.91 2.14 4.35
C GLN A 48 -8.85 1.25 3.55
N TYR A 49 -8.34 0.14 3.03
CA TYR A 49 -9.01 -0.60 1.98
C TYR A 49 -9.68 -1.87 2.50
N TYR A 50 -9.37 -2.32 3.71
CA TYR A 50 -10.03 -3.50 4.27
C TYR A 50 -11.29 -3.04 5.01
N PRO A 51 -12.48 -3.59 4.68
CA PRO A 51 -13.66 -3.45 5.53
C PRO A 51 -13.37 -3.88 6.98
N GLU A 52 -14.08 -3.30 7.96
CA GLU A 52 -13.84 -3.58 9.38
C GLU A 52 -13.93 -5.09 9.71
N GLU A 53 -14.93 -5.77 9.16
CA GLU A 53 -15.16 -7.21 9.35
C GLU A 53 -14.27 -8.11 8.47
N LYS A 54 -13.34 -7.53 7.68
CA LYS A 54 -12.53 -8.31 6.75
C LYS A 54 -11.56 -9.22 7.50
N ARG A 55 -11.60 -10.51 7.15
CA ARG A 55 -10.58 -11.48 7.54
C ARG A 55 -9.27 -11.21 6.78
N VAL A 56 -8.15 -11.35 7.49
CA VAL A 56 -6.78 -11.22 7.01
C VAL A 56 -6.14 -12.59 7.12
N ASP A 57 -5.95 -13.25 5.97
CA ASP A 57 -5.40 -14.60 5.90
C ASP A 57 -3.88 -14.57 5.85
N ALA A 58 -3.24 -15.44 6.64
CA ALA A 58 -1.80 -15.69 6.55
C ALA A 58 -1.46 -16.44 5.26
N GLU A 59 -2.28 -17.42 4.89
CA GLU A 59 -2.21 -18.11 3.61
C GLU A 59 -2.94 -17.33 2.53
N TYR A 60 -2.20 -16.82 1.54
CA TYR A 60 -2.75 -15.97 0.50
C TYR A 60 -2.59 -16.58 -0.89
N LYS A 61 -3.72 -16.87 -1.55
CA LYS A 61 -3.78 -17.49 -2.89
C LYS A 61 -3.07 -18.86 -2.97
N GLY A 62 -3.24 -19.69 -1.93
CA GLY A 62 -2.61 -21.01 -1.85
C GLY A 62 -1.09 -20.96 -1.64
N GLN A 63 -0.55 -19.80 -1.21
CA GLN A 63 0.81 -19.71 -0.70
C GLN A 63 0.80 -20.10 0.77
N GLU A 64 1.58 -21.11 1.10
CA GLU A 64 1.79 -21.55 2.49
C GLU A 64 2.38 -20.41 3.33
N ALA A 65 1.86 -20.23 4.55
CA ALA A 65 2.28 -19.19 5.47
C ALA A 65 3.57 -19.56 6.22
N VAL A 66 4.66 -19.72 5.48
CA VAL A 66 5.98 -19.98 6.06
C VAL A 66 6.56 -18.66 6.57
N CYS A 67 6.56 -18.47 7.88
CA CYS A 67 7.15 -17.29 8.51
C CYS A 67 8.66 -17.45 8.66
N ALA A 68 9.39 -16.42 8.24
CA ALA A 68 10.81 -16.25 8.52
C ALA A 68 11.00 -14.99 9.38
N GLY A 69 11.96 -15.05 10.29
CA GLY A 69 12.30 -13.89 11.12
C GLY A 69 11.33 -13.64 12.29
N VAL A 70 11.29 -12.40 12.74
CA VAL A 70 10.66 -11.97 14.01
C VAL A 70 9.20 -11.54 13.87
N PHE A 71 8.72 -11.32 12.65
CA PHE A 71 7.32 -10.98 12.35
C PHE A 71 6.60 -12.18 11.72
N CYS A 72 5.49 -12.58 12.33
CA CYS A 72 4.62 -13.63 11.82
C CYS A 72 3.19 -13.37 12.30
N PHE A 73 2.19 -13.92 11.62
CA PHE A 73 0.81 -13.88 12.08
C PHE A 73 0.05 -15.12 11.61
N ARG A 74 -1.11 -15.36 12.23
CA ARG A 74 -2.11 -16.34 11.80
C ARG A 74 -3.35 -15.62 11.33
N ASP A 75 -4.24 -16.34 10.64
CA ASP A 75 -5.53 -15.83 10.22
C ASP A 75 -6.22 -15.07 11.34
N THR A 76 -6.65 -13.85 11.04
CA THR A 76 -7.23 -12.93 12.03
C THR A 76 -8.17 -11.94 11.35
N THR A 77 -8.81 -11.06 12.12
CA THR A 77 -9.59 -9.95 11.55
C THR A 77 -8.67 -8.77 11.20
N LYS A 78 -9.17 -7.80 10.43
CA LYS A 78 -8.47 -6.53 10.19
C LYS A 78 -8.00 -5.91 11.51
N GLN A 79 -8.90 -5.84 12.49
CA GLN A 79 -8.59 -5.28 13.81
C GLN A 79 -7.53 -6.11 14.54
N GLY A 80 -7.68 -7.43 14.58
CA GLY A 80 -6.71 -8.32 15.20
C GLY A 80 -5.33 -8.27 14.54
N PHE A 81 -5.27 -8.08 13.22
CA PHE A 81 -4.00 -7.86 12.51
C PHE A 81 -3.33 -6.54 12.92
N LEU A 82 -4.08 -5.44 12.99
CA LEU A 82 -3.54 -4.14 13.37
C LEU A 82 -3.05 -4.13 14.83
N GLU A 83 -3.82 -4.71 15.76
CA GLU A 83 -3.42 -4.88 17.16
C GLU A 83 -2.18 -5.76 17.30
N HIS A 84 -2.07 -6.79 16.48
CA HIS A 84 -0.89 -7.64 16.45
C HIS A 84 0.35 -6.87 16.00
N ILE A 85 0.25 -6.05 14.95
CA ILE A 85 1.33 -5.15 14.55
C ILE A 85 1.69 -4.17 15.67
N ASP A 86 0.72 -3.55 16.34
CA ASP A 86 0.97 -2.63 17.44
C ASP A 86 1.79 -3.30 18.56
N ARG A 87 1.46 -4.55 18.90
CA ARG A 87 2.25 -5.33 19.87
C ARG A 87 3.67 -5.57 19.40
N LEU A 88 3.84 -6.02 18.16
CA LEU A 88 5.15 -6.26 17.57
C LEU A 88 6.00 -4.99 17.57
N MET A 89 5.44 -3.84 17.18
CA MET A 89 6.14 -2.56 17.22
C MET A 89 6.63 -2.19 18.63
N ARG A 90 5.85 -2.50 19.68
CA ARG A 90 6.27 -2.26 21.08
C ARG A 90 7.36 -3.21 21.58
N SER A 91 7.55 -4.35 20.92
CA SER A 91 8.56 -5.34 21.30
C SER A 91 9.97 -5.00 20.83
N TYR A 92 10.14 -4.02 19.93
CA TYR A 92 11.41 -3.68 19.31
C TYR A 92 11.73 -2.19 19.39
N GLU A 93 13.02 -1.86 19.53
CA GLU A 93 13.49 -0.47 19.68
C GLU A 93 13.71 0.21 18.32
N PHE A 94 12.66 0.83 17.75
CA PHE A 94 12.76 1.71 16.58
C PHE A 94 11.74 2.85 16.64
N SER A 95 11.90 3.88 15.80
CA SER A 95 10.96 5.01 15.71
C SER A 95 10.21 5.03 14.38
N VAL A 96 8.99 5.54 14.40
CA VAL A 96 8.19 5.82 13.19
C VAL A 96 7.83 7.31 13.16
N ALA A 97 8.10 7.97 12.03
CA ALA A 97 7.67 9.33 11.75
C ALA A 97 6.54 9.32 10.73
N TYR A 98 5.33 9.62 11.21
CA TYR A 98 4.11 9.72 10.40
C TYR A 98 3.98 11.08 9.71
N GLY A 99 3.16 11.15 8.66
CA GLY A 99 2.97 12.35 7.85
C GLY A 99 4.21 12.76 7.02
N VAL A 100 5.20 11.88 6.88
CA VAL A 100 6.44 12.13 6.14
C VAL A 100 6.37 11.43 4.79
N ASN A 101 6.11 12.22 3.74
CA ASN A 101 6.17 11.73 2.37
C ASN A 101 7.58 11.94 1.81
N VAL A 102 8.23 10.86 1.37
CA VAL A 102 9.59 10.92 0.78
C VAL A 102 9.49 11.28 -0.70
N ASP A 103 10.26 12.28 -1.11
CA ASP A 103 10.31 12.76 -2.49
C ASP A 103 11.50 12.16 -3.26
N SER A 104 12.70 12.13 -2.65
CA SER A 104 13.90 11.65 -3.32
C SER A 104 14.89 10.95 -2.38
N ILE A 105 15.70 10.07 -2.97
CA ILE A 105 16.80 9.35 -2.33
C ILE A 105 18.03 9.57 -3.22
N LYS A 106 19.13 10.05 -2.65
CA LYS A 106 20.39 10.25 -3.36
C LYS A 106 21.55 9.63 -2.59
N LYS A 107 22.33 8.80 -3.26
CA LYS A 107 23.60 8.31 -2.70
C LYS A 107 24.68 9.38 -2.86
N ARG A 108 25.36 9.71 -1.77
CA ARG A 108 26.43 10.72 -1.69
C ARG A 108 27.79 10.10 -2.00
N SER A 109 28.76 10.96 -2.28
CA SER A 109 30.15 10.56 -2.54
C SER A 109 30.87 9.97 -1.33
N ASP A 110 30.44 10.30 -0.11
CA ASP A 110 30.94 9.73 1.16
C ASP A 110 30.32 8.36 1.49
N GLY A 111 29.43 7.85 0.65
CA GLY A 111 28.78 6.55 0.81
C GLY A 111 27.46 6.57 1.57
N LEU A 112 27.09 7.70 2.20
CA LEU A 112 25.79 7.86 2.87
C LEU A 112 24.66 8.16 1.87
N PHE A 113 23.42 7.99 2.32
CA PHE A 113 22.24 8.46 1.61
C PHE A 113 21.75 9.78 2.18
N SER A 114 21.29 10.66 1.28
CA SER A 114 20.43 11.80 1.59
C SER A 114 19.01 11.47 1.14
N VAL A 115 18.07 11.44 2.07
CA VAL A 115 16.65 11.19 1.79
C VAL A 115 15.86 12.46 2.10
N THR A 116 15.21 13.02 1.09
CA THR A 116 14.49 14.30 1.19
C THR A 116 12.99 14.06 1.19
N ALA A 117 12.30 14.56 2.21
CA ALA A 117 10.85 14.58 2.28
C ALA A 117 10.27 15.76 1.48
N THR A 118 8.99 15.67 1.10
CA THR A 118 8.32 16.71 0.29
C THR A 118 8.24 18.08 0.96
N ASN A 119 8.38 18.14 2.29
CA ASN A 119 8.43 19.40 3.04
C ASN A 119 9.85 19.98 3.15
N GLY A 120 10.85 19.38 2.49
CA GLY A 120 12.24 19.79 2.50
C GLY A 120 13.07 19.24 3.66
N THR A 121 12.49 18.47 4.58
CA THR A 121 13.27 17.81 5.64
C THR A 121 14.20 16.76 5.03
N GLU A 122 15.47 16.80 5.42
CA GLU A 122 16.49 15.84 5.00
C GLU A 122 16.85 14.86 6.12
N TYR A 123 17.07 13.61 5.73
CA TYR A 123 17.52 12.51 6.59
C TYR A 123 18.78 11.90 6.00
N GLU A 124 19.75 11.59 6.85
CA GLU A 124 20.99 10.92 6.45
C GLU A 124 21.00 9.48 6.97
N ALA A 125 21.40 8.51 6.14
CA ALA A 125 21.42 7.11 6.52
C ALA A 125 22.54 6.31 5.83
N GLN A 126 23.05 5.27 6.50
CA GLN A 126 24.03 4.33 5.94
C GLN A 126 23.37 3.31 5.00
N HIS A 127 22.21 2.80 5.41
CA HIS A 127 21.38 1.89 4.63
C HIS A 127 19.97 2.46 4.49
N VAL A 128 19.40 2.35 3.29
CA VAL A 128 18.01 2.77 3.03
C VAL A 128 17.21 1.57 2.51
N VAL A 129 16.00 1.40 3.01
CA VAL A 129 15.09 0.32 2.60
C VAL A 129 13.77 0.90 2.12
N ILE A 130 13.41 0.62 0.87
CA ILE A 130 12.14 1.05 0.26
C ILE A 130 11.09 -0.05 0.50
N GLY A 131 10.13 0.24 1.39
CA GLY A 131 9.01 -0.64 1.77
C GLY A 131 7.64 -0.08 1.38
N VAL A 132 7.55 0.75 0.33
CA VAL A 132 6.34 1.52 -0.04
C VAL A 132 5.23 0.69 -0.71
N GLY A 133 5.47 -0.60 -0.97
CA GLY A 133 4.52 -1.47 -1.70
C GLY A 133 4.28 -1.05 -3.15
N ARG A 134 3.31 -1.68 -3.84
CA ARG A 134 2.99 -1.35 -5.24
C ARG A 134 1.93 -0.25 -5.38
N MET A 135 1.19 0.07 -4.32
CA MET A 135 0.20 1.15 -4.32
C MET A 135 0.87 2.53 -4.18
N GLY A 136 1.27 3.09 -5.32
CA GLY A 136 1.68 4.49 -5.44
C GLY A 136 0.50 5.46 -5.40
N LYS A 137 0.54 6.50 -6.23
CA LYS A 137 -0.54 7.48 -6.38
C LYS A 137 -1.72 6.83 -7.11
N PRO A 138 -2.97 6.96 -6.65
CA PRO A 138 -4.12 6.48 -7.42
C PRO A 138 -4.09 7.07 -8.84
N ASN A 139 -4.36 6.22 -9.83
CA ASN A 139 -4.48 6.65 -11.21
C ASN A 139 -5.66 7.62 -11.29
N ARG A 140 -5.44 8.73 -11.97
CA ARG A 140 -6.48 9.71 -12.24
C ARG A 140 -6.99 9.52 -13.66
N PRO A 141 -8.29 9.69 -13.92
CA PRO A 141 -8.75 9.76 -15.29
C PRO A 141 -8.11 10.96 -16.01
N ASP A 142 -7.90 10.86 -17.32
CA ASP A 142 -7.21 11.91 -18.10
C ASP A 142 -7.93 13.27 -18.02
N PHE A 143 -9.24 13.25 -17.82
CA PHE A 143 -10.08 14.45 -17.64
C PHE A 143 -10.08 15.00 -16.21
N PHE A 144 -9.31 14.45 -15.25
CA PHE A 144 -9.40 14.85 -13.84
C PHE A 144 -9.16 16.35 -13.60
N SER A 145 -8.25 16.96 -14.35
CA SER A 145 -7.95 18.40 -14.27
C SER A 145 -9.13 19.28 -14.73
N GLN A 146 -10.04 18.72 -15.53
CA GLN A 146 -11.20 19.41 -16.13
C GLN A 146 -12.44 19.37 -15.24
N ILE A 147 -12.42 18.56 -14.16
CA ILE A 147 -13.56 18.43 -13.24
C ILE A 147 -13.85 19.78 -12.57
N PRO A 148 -15.10 20.29 -12.57
CA PRO A 148 -15.43 21.57 -11.96
C PRO A 148 -15.04 21.64 -10.49
N ALA A 149 -14.49 22.79 -10.06
CA ALA A 149 -14.02 22.97 -8.68
C ALA A 149 -15.14 22.82 -7.64
N SER A 150 -16.38 23.15 -8.01
CA SER A 150 -17.59 23.03 -7.17
C SER A 150 -17.84 21.60 -6.67
N VAL A 151 -17.55 20.59 -7.50
CA VAL A 151 -17.81 19.16 -7.21
C VAL A 151 -16.54 18.34 -7.01
N ARG A 152 -15.36 18.94 -7.21
CA ARG A 152 -14.07 18.23 -7.14
C ARG A 152 -13.83 17.53 -5.80
N LYS A 153 -14.34 18.09 -4.69
CA LYS A 153 -14.26 17.48 -3.36
C LYS A 153 -15.07 16.18 -3.22
N GLU A 154 -16.06 15.97 -4.08
CA GLU A 154 -16.90 14.77 -4.10
C GLU A 154 -16.40 13.70 -5.09
N VAL A 155 -15.34 14.03 -5.84
CA VAL A 155 -14.61 13.07 -6.68
C VAL A 155 -13.37 12.60 -5.92
N ARG A 156 -13.38 11.33 -5.52
CA ARG A 156 -12.40 10.73 -4.60
C ARG A 156 -11.67 9.55 -5.24
N PHE A 157 -10.61 9.11 -4.60
CA PHE A 157 -9.80 7.94 -5.00
C PHE A 157 -9.71 6.88 -3.91
N ASP A 158 -10.39 7.14 -2.81
CA ASP A 158 -10.57 6.28 -1.65
C ASP A 158 -11.94 6.64 -1.03
N ILE A 159 -12.35 5.85 -0.04
CA ILE A 159 -13.60 6.05 0.70
C ILE A 159 -13.37 6.64 2.09
N GLN A 160 -12.16 7.12 2.39
CA GLN A 160 -11.87 7.70 3.70
C GLN A 160 -12.64 8.99 3.91
N ASN A 161 -13.22 9.13 5.11
CA ASN A 161 -14.02 10.29 5.50
C ASN A 161 -15.15 10.60 4.49
N LEU A 162 -15.52 9.64 3.65
CA LEU A 162 -16.75 9.67 2.88
C LEU A 162 -17.87 9.29 3.85
N ASN A 163 -18.91 10.10 3.94
CA ASN A 163 -20.12 9.74 4.67
C ASN A 163 -21.09 9.07 3.68
N PRO A 164 -21.29 7.74 3.73
CA PRO A 164 -22.09 7.04 2.74
C PRO A 164 -23.59 7.10 2.98
N GLU A 165 -24.03 7.43 4.20
CA GLU A 165 -25.41 7.24 4.64
C GLU A 165 -26.43 7.93 3.74
N GLY A 166 -27.27 7.13 3.07
CA GLY A 166 -28.33 7.60 2.18
C GLY A 166 -27.85 8.29 0.91
N LYS A 167 -26.57 8.13 0.52
CA LYS A 167 -25.97 8.77 -0.66
C LYS A 167 -26.04 7.88 -1.89
N ARG A 168 -26.03 8.51 -3.07
CA ARG A 168 -25.84 7.84 -4.37
C ARG A 168 -24.37 7.90 -4.74
N ILE A 169 -23.70 6.76 -4.81
CA ILE A 169 -22.24 6.68 -5.01
C ILE A 169 -21.91 5.88 -6.26
N LEU A 170 -21.09 6.46 -7.12
CA LEU A 170 -20.48 5.75 -8.25
C LEU A 170 -19.07 5.29 -7.87
N VAL A 171 -18.81 3.99 -7.91
CA VAL A 171 -17.45 3.44 -7.85
C VAL A 171 -17.01 3.07 -9.25
N VAL A 172 -15.82 3.52 -9.69
CA VAL A 172 -15.29 3.27 -11.03
C VAL A 172 -14.05 2.38 -10.93
N GLY A 173 -14.11 1.18 -11.49
CA GLY A 173 -12.99 0.22 -11.52
C GLY A 173 -13.45 -1.23 -11.58
N GLY A 174 -12.52 -2.13 -11.91
CA GLY A 174 -12.80 -3.58 -12.01
C GLY A 174 -11.79 -4.49 -11.32
N GLY A 175 -10.99 -3.93 -10.41
CA GLY A 175 -10.09 -4.69 -9.54
C GLY A 175 -10.70 -4.95 -8.17
N ASN A 176 -10.01 -5.74 -7.34
CA ASN A 176 -10.48 -6.07 -5.98
C ASN A 176 -10.79 -4.82 -5.15
N THR A 177 -9.97 -3.78 -5.20
CA THR A 177 -10.21 -2.53 -4.46
C THR A 177 -11.53 -1.86 -4.85
N ALA A 178 -11.87 -1.81 -6.14
CA ALA A 178 -13.12 -1.20 -6.59
C ALA A 178 -14.33 -1.98 -6.07
N VAL A 179 -14.26 -3.31 -6.12
CA VAL A 179 -15.32 -4.19 -5.61
C VAL A 179 -15.41 -4.10 -4.08
N GLU A 180 -14.30 -4.12 -3.36
CA GLU A 180 -14.27 -3.98 -1.90
C GLU A 180 -14.88 -2.66 -1.44
N PHE A 181 -14.58 -1.55 -2.13
CA PHE A 181 -15.24 -0.28 -1.88
C PHE A 181 -16.74 -0.35 -2.11
N ALA A 182 -17.16 -0.85 -3.27
CA ALA A 182 -18.57 -0.93 -3.60
C ALA A 182 -19.36 -1.80 -2.62
N LEU A 183 -18.84 -2.97 -2.26
CA LEU A 183 -19.41 -3.89 -1.27
C LEU A 183 -19.46 -3.26 0.13
N SER A 184 -18.44 -2.51 0.54
CA SER A 184 -18.44 -1.84 1.85
C SER A 184 -19.45 -0.69 1.96
N LEU A 185 -19.78 -0.06 0.83
CA LEU A 185 -20.68 1.08 0.74
C LEU A 185 -22.15 0.66 0.53
N ALA A 186 -22.39 -0.46 -0.16
CA ALA A 186 -23.73 -0.93 -0.54
C ALA A 186 -24.72 -1.06 0.65
N PRO A 187 -24.31 -1.49 1.86
CA PRO A 187 -25.22 -1.53 3.01
C PRO A 187 -25.70 -0.15 3.50
N LYS A 188 -25.05 0.94 3.09
CA LYS A 188 -25.27 2.31 3.62
C LYS A 188 -25.70 3.31 2.55
N ALA A 189 -25.58 2.96 1.27
CA ALA A 189 -25.69 3.86 0.14
C ALA A 189 -26.28 3.16 -1.11
N GLU A 190 -26.88 3.94 -2.01
CA GLU A 190 -27.21 3.46 -3.36
C GLU A 190 -25.92 3.44 -4.19
N VAL A 191 -25.35 2.25 -4.40
CA VAL A 191 -24.06 2.09 -5.08
C VAL A 191 -24.23 1.63 -6.53
N SER A 192 -23.55 2.32 -7.43
CA SER A 192 -23.30 1.88 -8.80
C SER A 192 -21.81 1.56 -8.99
N LEU A 193 -21.48 0.36 -9.50
CA LEU A 193 -20.12 -0.04 -9.84
C LEU A 193 -19.93 -0.01 -11.37
N SER A 194 -19.17 0.96 -11.88
CA SER A 194 -18.85 1.07 -13.31
C SER A 194 -17.53 0.41 -13.65
N TYR A 195 -17.55 -0.43 -14.68
CA TYR A 195 -16.35 -1.06 -15.21
C TYR A 195 -16.37 -1.15 -16.73
N ARG A 196 -15.27 -0.71 -17.35
CA ARG A 196 -15.09 -0.64 -18.80
C ARG A 196 -15.14 -1.97 -19.56
N LYS A 197 -14.94 -3.09 -18.88
CA LYS A 197 -15.02 -4.42 -19.52
C LYS A 197 -16.35 -5.07 -19.19
N ASN A 198 -16.71 -6.05 -20.01
CA ASN A 198 -17.91 -6.86 -19.81
C ASN A 198 -17.74 -7.92 -18.71
N GLU A 199 -16.51 -8.22 -18.28
CA GLU A 199 -16.25 -9.28 -17.31
C GLU A 199 -15.14 -8.95 -16.33
N PHE A 200 -15.35 -9.32 -15.06
CA PHE A 200 -14.40 -9.17 -13.96
C PHE A 200 -13.46 -10.38 -13.88
N THR A 201 -12.35 -10.34 -14.63
CA THR A 201 -11.39 -11.46 -14.68
C THR A 201 -10.29 -11.42 -13.61
N ARG A 202 -10.21 -10.35 -12.83
CA ARG A 202 -9.11 -10.07 -11.89
C ARG A 202 -9.51 -10.17 -10.42
N LEU A 203 -10.77 -10.48 -10.13
CA LEU A 203 -11.26 -10.58 -8.77
C LEU A 203 -10.76 -11.85 -8.12
N ASN A 204 -10.51 -11.78 -6.81
CA ASN A 204 -10.37 -13.00 -6.02
C ASN A 204 -11.74 -13.72 -5.95
N PRO A 205 -11.76 -15.04 -5.67
CA PRO A 205 -13.00 -15.82 -5.66
C PRO A 205 -14.08 -15.26 -4.72
N MET A 206 -13.68 -14.82 -3.52
CA MET A 206 -14.60 -14.31 -2.50
C MET A 206 -15.30 -13.02 -2.96
N ASN A 207 -14.54 -12.02 -3.40
CA ASN A 207 -15.08 -10.76 -3.91
C ASN A 207 -15.94 -10.98 -5.15
N LYS A 208 -15.58 -11.95 -6.01
CA LYS A 208 -16.40 -12.31 -7.17
C LYS A 208 -17.75 -12.87 -6.74
N GLN A 209 -17.76 -13.82 -5.81
CA GLN A 209 -18.99 -14.43 -5.31
C GLN A 209 -19.92 -13.39 -4.67
N ILE A 210 -19.42 -12.57 -3.76
CA ILE A 210 -20.23 -11.55 -3.06
C ILE A 210 -20.77 -10.53 -4.07
N LEU A 211 -19.94 -10.07 -5.02
CA LEU A 211 -20.39 -9.15 -6.08
C LEU A 211 -21.55 -9.73 -6.90
N GLU A 212 -21.46 -11.00 -7.29
CA GLU A 212 -22.51 -11.69 -8.06
C GLU A 212 -23.80 -11.86 -7.24
N GLU A 213 -23.68 -12.13 -5.94
CA GLU A 213 -24.82 -12.24 -5.03
C GLU A 213 -25.51 -10.87 -4.81
N ASP A 214 -24.75 -9.82 -4.51
CA ASP A 214 -25.27 -8.46 -4.30
C ASP A 214 -25.94 -7.90 -5.56
N GLU A 215 -25.35 -8.15 -6.74
CA GLU A 215 -25.95 -7.78 -8.01
C GLU A 215 -27.29 -8.51 -8.22
N LYS A 216 -27.32 -9.83 -7.98
CA LYS A 216 -28.53 -10.65 -8.14
C LYS A 216 -29.65 -10.21 -7.19
N GLN A 217 -29.30 -9.77 -5.99
CA GLN A 217 -30.24 -9.27 -4.99
C GLN A 217 -30.66 -7.81 -5.24
N GLY A 218 -30.04 -7.12 -6.19
CA GLY A 218 -30.30 -5.71 -6.46
C GLY A 218 -29.76 -4.74 -5.40
N LEU A 219 -28.84 -5.21 -4.54
CA LEU A 219 -28.17 -4.41 -3.52
C LEU A 219 -27.16 -3.43 -4.14
N MET A 220 -26.67 -3.74 -5.35
CA MET A 220 -25.72 -2.91 -6.07
C MET A 220 -25.99 -2.97 -7.58
N LYS A 221 -25.90 -1.81 -8.25
CA LYS A 221 -26.03 -1.73 -9.71
C LYS A 221 -24.66 -1.88 -10.38
N VAL A 222 -24.45 -2.94 -11.16
CA VAL A 222 -23.17 -3.15 -11.85
C VAL A 222 -23.27 -2.72 -13.33
N LEU A 223 -22.53 -1.68 -13.69
CA LEU A 223 -22.51 -1.05 -15.01
C LEU A 223 -21.31 -1.58 -15.82
N ARG A 224 -21.44 -2.80 -16.36
CA ARG A 224 -20.43 -3.42 -17.22
C ARG A 224 -20.35 -2.75 -18.60
N GLY A 225 -19.17 -2.75 -19.20
CA GLY A 225 -18.94 -2.16 -20.51
C GLY A 225 -19.11 -0.63 -20.54
N THR A 226 -18.92 0.05 -19.40
CA THR A 226 -19.14 1.50 -19.29
C THR A 226 -17.85 2.24 -18.94
N ASN A 227 -17.62 3.36 -19.62
CA ASN A 227 -16.49 4.26 -19.42
C ASN A 227 -17.02 5.65 -19.04
N VAL A 228 -16.66 6.12 -17.84
CA VAL A 228 -16.81 7.54 -17.49
C VAL A 228 -15.77 8.33 -18.28
N THR A 229 -16.21 9.27 -19.11
CA THR A 229 -15.36 10.07 -20.01
C THR A 229 -15.23 11.52 -19.57
N ALA A 230 -16.13 12.00 -18.71
CA ALA A 230 -16.06 13.32 -18.09
C ALA A 230 -16.88 13.36 -16.81
N ILE A 231 -16.62 14.37 -15.97
CA ILE A 231 -17.47 14.73 -14.84
C ILE A 231 -17.82 16.21 -14.96
N SER A 232 -19.10 16.51 -14.99
CA SER A 232 -19.65 17.87 -14.92
C SER A 232 -20.28 18.11 -13.54
N GLU A 233 -20.91 19.26 -13.36
CA GLU A 233 -21.72 19.59 -12.20
C GLU A 233 -23.19 19.74 -12.61
N LYS A 234 -24.08 19.19 -11.78
CA LYS A 234 -25.53 19.37 -11.87
C LYS A 234 -26.09 19.40 -10.45
N ASN A 235 -26.88 20.42 -10.12
CA ASN A 235 -27.50 20.57 -8.79
C ASN A 235 -26.51 20.55 -7.61
N GLY A 236 -25.30 21.07 -7.80
CA GLY A 236 -24.21 21.05 -6.82
C GLY A 236 -23.55 19.68 -6.65
N LYS A 237 -23.84 18.71 -7.53
CA LYS A 237 -23.38 17.33 -7.45
C LYS A 237 -22.60 16.90 -8.69
N PRO A 238 -21.64 15.97 -8.57
CA PRO A 238 -20.93 15.43 -9.72
C PRO A 238 -21.87 14.65 -10.64
N LEU A 239 -21.86 15.03 -11.92
CA LEU A 239 -22.58 14.36 -13.00
C LEU A 239 -21.58 13.53 -13.82
N ALA A 240 -21.67 12.21 -13.73
CA ALA A 240 -20.83 11.30 -14.51
C ALA A 240 -21.36 11.21 -15.95
N ILE A 241 -20.50 11.51 -16.92
CA ILE A 241 -20.79 11.38 -18.35
C ILE A 241 -20.15 10.08 -18.82
N PHE A 242 -20.96 9.19 -19.40
CA PHE A 242 -20.51 7.90 -19.93
C PHE A 242 -20.44 7.94 -21.44
N ALA A 243 -19.53 7.17 -22.05
CA ALA A 243 -19.50 7.01 -23.51
C ALA A 243 -20.65 6.12 -24.02
N GLU A 244 -21.03 5.11 -23.25
CA GLU A 244 -21.93 4.04 -23.70
C GLU A 244 -23.35 4.19 -23.16
N ARG A 245 -23.64 5.21 -22.36
CA ARG A 245 -24.95 5.40 -21.71
C ARG A 245 -25.22 6.83 -21.29
N GLU A 246 -26.45 7.04 -20.83
CA GLU A 246 -26.90 8.31 -20.28
C GLU A 246 -26.05 8.80 -19.09
N GLU A 247 -25.98 10.11 -18.95
CA GLU A 247 -25.37 10.78 -17.80
C GLU A 247 -26.12 10.45 -16.50
N MET A 248 -25.39 10.36 -15.39
CA MET A 248 -25.99 10.10 -14.08
C MET A 248 -25.39 10.97 -13.00
N GLU A 249 -26.26 11.55 -12.17
CA GLU A 249 -25.90 12.36 -11.02
C GLU A 249 -25.63 11.48 -9.80
N PHE A 250 -24.56 11.79 -9.07
CA PHE A 250 -24.15 11.09 -7.84
C PHE A 250 -23.80 12.10 -6.75
N ASP A 251 -23.93 11.71 -5.48
CA ASP A 251 -23.41 12.51 -4.36
C ASP A 251 -21.88 12.40 -4.28
N HIS A 252 -21.32 11.23 -4.60
CA HIS A 252 -19.88 11.01 -4.68
C HIS A 252 -19.50 10.11 -5.86
N ILE A 253 -18.32 10.35 -6.43
CA ILE A 253 -17.71 9.47 -7.44
C ILE A 253 -16.34 9.02 -6.91
N VAL A 254 -16.11 7.72 -6.80
CA VAL A 254 -14.87 7.12 -6.30
C VAL A 254 -14.16 6.38 -7.43
N PHE A 255 -12.99 6.86 -7.84
CA PHE A 255 -12.15 6.19 -8.83
C PHE A 255 -11.19 5.20 -8.16
N ALA A 256 -11.40 3.92 -8.41
CA ALA A 256 -10.52 2.81 -8.02
C ALA A 256 -9.94 2.12 -9.27
N ILE A 257 -9.32 2.92 -10.16
CA ILE A 257 -8.81 2.52 -11.48
C ILE A 257 -7.32 2.13 -11.47
N GLY A 258 -6.83 1.65 -10.32
CA GLY A 258 -5.43 1.31 -10.07
C GLY A 258 -4.60 2.50 -9.60
N GLY A 259 -3.27 2.34 -9.54
CA GLY A 259 -2.32 3.37 -9.14
C GLY A 259 -1.06 3.34 -9.99
N SER A 260 -0.30 4.45 -9.98
CA SER A 260 1.00 4.54 -10.62
C SER A 260 1.95 3.59 -9.91
N SER A 261 2.68 2.76 -10.68
CA SER A 261 3.83 2.03 -10.15
C SER A 261 4.83 3.03 -9.54
N PRO A 262 5.51 2.68 -8.43
CA PRO A 262 6.59 3.50 -7.88
C PRO A 262 7.82 3.56 -8.81
N ALA A 263 7.77 3.00 -10.03
CA ALA A 263 8.85 2.99 -11.01
C ALA A 263 9.59 4.33 -11.16
N ALA A 264 8.88 5.46 -11.29
CA ALA A 264 9.53 6.77 -11.42
C ALA A 264 10.32 7.14 -10.15
N PHE A 265 9.78 6.85 -8.97
CA PHE A 265 10.47 7.05 -7.70
C PHE A 265 11.72 6.15 -7.59
N LEU A 266 11.61 4.88 -7.99
CA LEU A 266 12.74 3.94 -8.01
C LEU A 266 13.83 4.38 -9.00
N GLN A 267 13.45 4.80 -10.21
CA GLN A 267 14.39 5.32 -11.22
C GLN A 267 15.08 6.60 -10.76
N ASN A 268 14.35 7.51 -10.12
CA ASN A 268 14.92 8.73 -9.55
C ASN A 268 15.90 8.44 -8.41
N ALA A 269 15.73 7.32 -7.70
CA ALA A 269 16.68 6.81 -6.71
C ALA A 269 17.91 6.10 -7.35
N GLY A 270 17.98 6.02 -8.69
CA GLY A 270 19.06 5.37 -9.43
C GLY A 270 18.92 3.85 -9.58
N ILE A 271 17.76 3.28 -9.22
CA ILE A 271 17.53 1.84 -9.26
C ILE A 271 17.27 1.39 -10.71
N GLU A 272 18.00 0.38 -11.16
CA GLU A 272 17.72 -0.29 -12.42
C GLU A 272 16.43 -1.09 -12.34
N LEU A 273 15.59 -0.94 -13.38
CA LEU A 273 14.35 -1.69 -13.52
C LEU A 273 14.45 -2.73 -14.65
N ASP A 274 13.67 -3.80 -14.54
CA ASP A 274 13.44 -4.75 -15.63
C ASP A 274 12.45 -4.19 -16.69
N GLU A 275 12.22 -4.95 -17.76
CA GLU A 275 11.28 -4.58 -18.84
C GLU A 275 9.84 -4.39 -18.35
N ARG A 276 9.49 -5.01 -17.22
CA ARG A 276 8.17 -4.93 -16.57
C ARG A 276 8.13 -3.84 -15.50
N LYS A 277 9.17 -3.00 -15.39
CA LYS A 277 9.31 -1.91 -14.41
C LYS A 277 9.36 -2.37 -12.95
N ASN A 278 9.79 -3.61 -12.68
CA ASN A 278 10.16 -4.05 -11.33
C ASN A 278 11.63 -3.74 -11.06
N PRO A 279 12.04 -3.47 -9.80
CA PRO A 279 13.46 -3.29 -9.49
C PRO A 279 14.24 -4.58 -9.72
N LYS A 280 15.45 -4.47 -10.28
CA LYS A 280 16.41 -5.57 -10.30
C LYS A 280 17.04 -5.70 -8.92
N LEU A 281 16.94 -6.89 -8.35
CA LEU A 281 17.38 -7.19 -6.98
C LEU A 281 18.30 -8.42 -6.96
N ASN A 282 19.27 -8.43 -6.03
CA ASN A 282 20.01 -9.65 -5.70
C ASN A 282 19.22 -10.54 -4.71
N GLU A 283 19.80 -11.66 -4.29
CA GLU A 283 19.20 -12.60 -3.33
C GLU A 283 18.88 -11.98 -1.96
N TRP A 284 19.53 -10.88 -1.59
CA TRP A 284 19.34 -10.13 -0.35
C TRP A 284 18.40 -8.93 -0.50
N LEU A 285 17.73 -8.84 -1.66
CA LEU A 285 16.83 -7.75 -2.03
C LEU A 285 17.51 -6.38 -2.12
N GLU A 286 18.83 -6.37 -2.32
CA GLU A 286 19.62 -5.17 -2.61
C GLU A 286 19.46 -4.78 -4.08
N THR A 287 19.33 -3.49 -4.33
CA THR A 287 19.19 -2.92 -5.68
C THR A 287 20.55 -2.80 -6.39
N SER A 288 20.53 -2.32 -7.63
CA SER A 288 21.75 -1.89 -8.34
C SER A 288 22.53 -0.78 -7.63
N VAL A 289 21.89 -0.05 -6.72
CA VAL A 289 22.53 0.97 -5.87
C VAL A 289 22.91 0.32 -4.54
N GLY A 290 24.21 0.10 -4.32
CA GLY A 290 24.66 -0.57 -3.09
C GLY A 290 24.18 0.16 -1.82
N ASN A 291 23.78 -0.61 -0.81
CA ASN A 291 23.16 -0.22 0.45
C ASN A 291 21.73 0.36 0.33
N LEU A 292 21.13 0.31 -0.86
CA LEU A 292 19.71 0.61 -1.08
C LEU A 292 18.96 -0.69 -1.38
N PHE A 293 17.97 -1.00 -0.56
CA PHE A 293 17.21 -2.26 -0.60
C PHE A 293 15.73 -2.00 -0.91
N VAL A 294 15.05 -3.02 -1.39
CA VAL A 294 13.59 -3.01 -1.61
C VAL A 294 12.96 -4.18 -0.87
N ALA A 295 11.96 -3.92 -0.03
CA ALA A 295 11.24 -4.94 0.71
C ALA A 295 9.76 -5.00 0.30
N GLY A 296 9.10 -6.11 0.61
CA GLY A 296 7.67 -6.30 0.43
C GLY A 296 7.23 -6.61 -0.99
N GLU A 297 6.03 -6.16 -1.35
CA GLU A 297 5.39 -6.49 -2.64
C GLU A 297 6.21 -6.09 -3.88
N LEU A 298 7.13 -5.13 -3.73
CA LEU A 298 8.03 -4.72 -4.81
C LEU A 298 9.19 -5.69 -5.05
N SER A 299 9.52 -6.56 -4.09
CA SER A 299 10.62 -7.52 -4.21
C SER A 299 10.25 -8.83 -4.89
N VAL A 300 8.96 -9.04 -5.18
CA VAL A 300 8.44 -10.25 -5.85
C VAL A 300 7.66 -9.91 -7.12
N PRO A 301 7.49 -10.85 -8.08
CA PRO A 301 6.67 -10.62 -9.26
C PRO A 301 5.24 -10.18 -8.95
N GLN A 302 4.64 -9.40 -9.84
CA GLN A 302 3.28 -8.89 -9.65
C GLN A 302 2.28 -10.03 -9.41
N GLY A 303 1.46 -9.88 -8.37
CA GLY A 303 0.45 -10.87 -8.00
C GLY A 303 0.94 -12.00 -7.10
N LYS A 304 2.24 -12.06 -6.80
CA LYS A 304 2.85 -13.00 -5.83
C LYS A 304 3.04 -12.41 -4.42
N GLY A 305 2.80 -11.12 -4.23
CA GLY A 305 2.88 -10.51 -2.91
C GLY A 305 1.83 -11.06 -1.93
N SER A 306 2.24 -11.17 -0.67
CA SER A 306 1.38 -11.42 0.49
C SER A 306 1.94 -10.66 1.70
N ILE A 307 1.19 -10.62 2.81
CA ILE A 307 1.66 -10.03 4.07
C ILE A 307 2.84 -10.86 4.62
N ILE A 308 2.76 -12.20 4.57
CA ILE A 308 3.86 -13.08 4.99
C ILE A 308 5.12 -12.87 4.14
N VAL A 309 4.99 -12.80 2.81
CA VAL A 309 6.13 -12.47 1.93
C VAL A 309 6.74 -11.11 2.32
N SER A 310 5.89 -10.16 2.70
CA SER A 310 6.35 -8.85 3.15
C SER A 310 7.10 -8.92 4.47
N PHE A 311 6.63 -9.70 5.44
CA PHE A 311 7.37 -9.94 6.69
C PHE A 311 8.71 -10.62 6.44
N ASN A 312 8.73 -11.72 5.69
CA ASN A 312 9.95 -12.47 5.38
C ASN A 312 10.98 -11.63 4.63
N SER A 313 10.54 -10.70 3.77
CA SER A 313 11.48 -9.80 3.09
C SER A 313 12.27 -8.89 4.04
N GLY A 314 11.73 -8.60 5.23
CA GLY A 314 12.45 -7.85 6.26
C GLY A 314 13.65 -8.60 6.80
N GLU A 315 13.47 -9.90 7.06
CA GLU A 315 14.53 -10.82 7.48
C GLU A 315 15.63 -10.87 6.42
N THR A 316 15.25 -11.10 5.15
CA THR A 316 16.21 -11.23 4.04
C THR A 316 17.04 -9.95 3.84
N VAL A 317 16.42 -8.77 3.93
CA VAL A 317 17.12 -7.48 3.82
C VAL A 317 18.12 -7.31 4.97
N VAL A 318 17.71 -7.58 6.21
CA VAL A 318 18.57 -7.39 7.37
C VAL A 318 19.71 -8.40 7.39
N GLU A 319 19.50 -9.63 6.93
CA GLU A 319 20.59 -10.60 6.72
C GLU A 319 21.61 -10.06 5.70
N GLY A 320 21.14 -9.51 4.58
CA GLY A 320 22.00 -8.85 3.58
C GLY A 320 22.85 -7.74 4.18
N ILE A 321 22.25 -6.85 4.98
CA ILE A 321 22.95 -5.77 5.67
C ILE A 321 24.00 -6.35 6.64
N MET A 322 23.63 -7.31 7.48
CA MET A 322 24.52 -7.93 8.46
C MET A 322 25.73 -8.59 7.82
N ARG A 323 25.53 -9.33 6.71
CA ARG A 323 26.62 -9.95 5.94
C ARG A 323 27.61 -8.92 5.41
N LYS A 324 27.12 -7.79 4.89
CA LYS A 324 27.97 -6.70 4.40
C LYS A 324 28.77 -6.04 5.52
N LEU A 325 28.25 -6.03 6.74
CA LEU A 325 28.91 -5.50 7.92
C LEU A 325 29.80 -6.53 8.65
N GLY A 326 29.84 -7.78 8.18
CA GLY A 326 30.57 -8.86 8.85
C GLY A 326 30.02 -9.20 10.25
N ARG A 327 28.73 -8.95 10.50
CA ARG A 327 28.07 -9.22 11.79
C ARG A 327 27.47 -10.62 11.80
N GLU A 328 27.62 -11.32 12.92
CA GLU A 328 26.97 -12.62 13.13
C GLU A 328 25.48 -12.48 13.45
N ARG A 329 24.70 -13.46 13.00
CA ARG A 329 23.25 -13.49 13.21
C ARG A 329 22.93 -14.00 14.62
N LYS A 330 21.93 -13.38 15.25
CA LYS A 330 21.29 -13.97 16.44
C LYS A 330 20.39 -15.15 16.00
N PRO A 331 20.15 -16.16 16.86
CA PRO A 331 19.24 -17.26 16.52
C PRO A 331 17.85 -16.74 16.12
N GLU A 332 17.20 -17.40 15.16
CA GLU A 332 15.83 -17.07 14.79
C GLU A 332 14.87 -17.31 15.96
N ILE A 333 13.99 -16.35 16.21
CA ILE A 333 12.83 -16.53 17.07
C ILE A 333 11.62 -16.16 16.22
N VAL A 334 10.90 -17.17 15.72
CA VAL A 334 9.59 -16.94 15.12
C VAL A 334 8.64 -16.53 16.24
N SER A 335 8.52 -15.22 16.44
CA SER A 335 7.69 -14.64 17.49
C SER A 335 6.22 -14.70 17.06
N PHE A 336 5.54 -15.77 17.45
CA PHE A 336 4.09 -15.72 17.67
C PHE A 336 3.87 -15.07 19.03
N VAL A 337 3.89 -13.73 19.11
CA VAL A 337 3.48 -13.06 20.35
C VAL A 337 2.10 -13.62 20.71
N PRO A 338 1.94 -14.31 21.86
CA PRO A 338 0.67 -14.93 22.20
C PRO A 338 -0.44 -13.88 22.26
N LEU A 339 -1.62 -14.19 21.69
CA LEU A 339 -2.85 -13.49 22.03
C LEU A 339 -3.13 -13.77 23.52
N PRO A 340 -3.39 -12.76 24.37
CA PRO A 340 -3.79 -13.00 25.75
C PRO A 340 -5.08 -13.82 25.84
#